data_AF-A0A6J6RSU6-F1
#
_entry.id   AF-A0A6J6RSU6-F1
#
_cell.length_a   1.000
_cell.length_b   1.000
_cell.length_c   1.000
_cell.angle_alpha   90.00
_cell.angle_beta   90.00
_cell.angle_gamma   90.00
#
_symmetry.space_group_name_H-M   'P 1'
#
loop_
_entity.id
_entity.type
_entity.pdbx_description
1 polymer ?
#
loop_
_entity_poly.entity_id
_entity_poly.type
_entity_poly.pdbx_seq_one_letter_code
_entity_poly.pdbx_strand_id
1 'polypeptide(L)' 'MNSQILNLAINQEDGSMPGEGLTVLETFTYFFLAPAGLFLVISLIVYLAVRPKNARGTAGRAITKIN' A
#
# COMPACT_ATOMS: atom_id res chain seq x y z
N MET A 1 -2.40 -6.33 43.55
CA MET A 1 -2.22 -5.56 42.29
C MET A 1 -0.74 -5.60 41.94
N ASN A 2 -0.35 -6.14 40.77
CA ASN A 2 1.06 -6.37 40.42
C ASN A 2 1.82 -5.05 40.27
N SER A 3 2.96 -4.93 40.95
CA SER A 3 3.86 -3.75 40.96
C SER A 3 4.35 -3.33 39.56
N GLN A 4 4.31 -4.23 38.58
CA GLN A 4 4.67 -3.94 37.19
C GLN A 4 3.70 -2.99 36.49
N ILE A 5 2.40 -3.03 36.81
CA ILE A 5 1.40 -2.12 36.22
C ILE A 5 1.53 -0.71 36.81
N LEU A 6 1.94 -0.61 38.08
CA LEU A 6 2.18 0.67 38.74
C LEU A 6 3.38 1.42 38.12
N ASN A 7 4.40 0.69 37.65
CA ASN A 7 5.61 1.28 37.08
C ASN A 7 5.41 1.87 35.66
N LEU A 8 4.48 1.33 34.86
CA LEU A 8 4.15 1.89 33.53
C LEU A 8 3.42 3.24 33.62
N ALA A 9 2.70 3.48 34.72
CA ALA A 9 1.90 4.69 34.91
C ALA A 9 2.69 5.87 35.49
N ILE A 10 3.83 5.63 36.13
CA ILE A 10 4.59 6.65 36.88
C ILE A 10 5.67 7.34 36.00
N ASN A 11 6.11 6.70 34.91
CA ASN A 11 7.15 7.22 34.00
C ASN A 11 6.57 7.72 32.66
N GLN A 12 5.37 8.27 32.71
CA GLN A 12 4.66 8.89 31.59
C GLN A 12 5.02 10.39 31.61
N GLU A 13 5.82 10.85 30.65
CA GLU A 13 6.15 12.28 30.47
C GLU A 13 4.84 13.09 30.29
N ASP A 14 4.80 14.36 30.69
CA ASP A 14 3.61 15.20 30.44
C ASP A 14 3.27 15.21 28.94
N GLY A 15 2.04 14.85 28.58
CA GLY A 15 1.59 14.65 27.19
C GLY A 15 1.76 13.23 26.60
N SER A 16 2.25 12.25 27.37
CA SER A 16 2.42 10.87 26.87
C SER A 16 1.12 10.04 26.85
N MET A 17 -0.03 10.64 27.19
CA MET A 17 -1.32 9.97 27.12
C MET A 17 -1.74 9.80 25.65
N PRO A 18 -1.81 8.57 25.11
CA PRO A 18 -2.31 8.38 23.75
C PRO A 18 -3.77 8.83 23.68
N GLY A 19 -4.12 9.50 22.57
CA GLY A 19 -5.51 9.87 22.29
C GLY A 19 -6.42 8.65 22.09
N GLU A 20 -7.70 8.91 21.92
CA GLU A 20 -8.66 7.84 21.59
C GLU A 20 -8.20 7.07 20.35
N GLY A 21 -8.24 5.73 20.45
CA GLY A 21 -7.83 4.86 19.36
C GLY A 21 -8.74 5.01 18.14
N LEU A 22 -8.16 4.87 16.94
CA LEU A 22 -8.94 4.88 15.71
C LEU A 22 -9.89 3.67 15.66
N THR A 23 -11.02 3.84 15.00
CA THR A 23 -11.92 2.72 14.73
C THR A 23 -11.23 1.69 13.83
N VAL A 24 -11.76 0.46 13.80
CA VAL A 24 -11.25 -0.62 12.93
C VAL A 24 -11.25 -0.20 11.47
N LEU A 25 -12.31 0.48 11.03
CA LEU A 25 -12.43 0.93 9.65
C LEU A 25 -11.40 1.99 9.29
N GLU A 26 -11.18 2.97 10.17
CA GLU A 26 -10.16 4.01 9.94
C GLU A 26 -8.75 3.42 9.95
N THR A 27 -8.46 2.53 10.89
CA THR A 27 -7.16 1.86 10.97
C THR A 27 -6.88 1.05 9.71
N PHE A 28 -7.84 0.23 9.27
CA PHE A 28 -7.70 -0.50 8.02
C PHE A 28 -7.55 0.44 6.82
N THR A 29 -8.35 1.51 6.76
CA THR A 29 -8.33 2.45 5.65
C THR A 29 -6.99 3.18 5.55
N TYR A 30 -6.48 3.72 6.67
CA TYR A 30 -5.27 4.53 6.66
C TYR A 30 -3.99 3.71 6.60
N PHE A 31 -3.93 2.55 7.25
CA PHE A 31 -2.69 1.79 7.34
C PHE A 31 -2.59 0.65 6.33
N PHE A 32 -3.70 0.26 5.68
CA PHE A 32 -3.69 -0.78 4.65
C PHE A 32 -4.22 -0.29 3.32
N LEU A 33 -5.46 0.21 3.28
CA LEU A 33 -6.12 0.56 2.02
C LEU A 33 -5.45 1.74 1.33
N ALA A 34 -5.10 2.79 2.06
CA ALA A 34 -4.45 3.98 1.51
C ALA A 34 -3.04 3.67 0.95
N PRO A 35 -2.13 2.98 1.68
CA PRO A 35 -0.85 2.55 1.13
C PRO A 35 -0.98 1.63 -0.09
N ALA A 36 -1.86 0.62 -0.03
CA ALA A 36 -2.09 -0.30 -1.13
C ALA A 36 -2.69 0.41 -2.36
N GLY A 37 -3.67 1.29 -2.14
CA GLY A 37 -4.30 2.10 -3.18
C GLY A 37 -3.28 3.00 -3.88
N LEU A 38 -2.45 3.72 -3.12
CA LEU A 38 -1.39 4.55 -3.66
C LEU A 38 -0.41 3.74 -4.52
N PHE A 39 0.01 2.57 -4.02
CA PHE A 39 0.88 1.67 -4.76
C PHE A 39 0.25 1.21 -6.09
N LEU A 40 -1.02 0.80 -6.07
CA LEU A 40 -1.72 0.34 -7.27
C LEU A 40 -1.89 1.45 -8.31
N VAL A 41 -2.22 2.67 -7.85
CA VAL A 41 -2.35 3.85 -8.73
C VAL A 41 -1.02 4.15 -9.41
N ILE A 42 0.08 4.22 -8.65
CA ILE A 42 1.42 4.46 -9.21
C ILE A 42 1.80 3.33 -10.17
N SER A 43 1.58 2.08 -9.77
CA SER A 43 1.88 0.90 -10.60
C SER A 43 1.14 0.96 -11.93
N LEU A 44 -0.14 1.34 -11.92
CA LEU A 44 -0.93 1.50 -13.14
C LEU A 44 -0.39 2.62 -14.03
N ILE A 45 -0.06 3.78 -13.44
CA ILE A 45 0.52 4.90 -14.17
C ILE A 45 1.83 4.47 -14.86
N VAL A 46 2.74 3.82 -14.12
CA VAL A 46 4.02 3.35 -14.64
C VAL A 46 3.81 2.31 -15.74
N TYR A 47 2.91 1.34 -15.52
CA TYR A 47 2.59 0.32 -16.52
C TYR A 47 2.11 0.95 -17.82
N LEU A 48 1.19 1.92 -17.74
CA LEU A 48 0.68 2.62 -18.93
C LEU A 48 1.73 3.50 -19.61
N ALA A 49 2.65 4.09 -18.84
CA ALA A 49 3.72 4.93 -19.37
C ALA A 49 4.83 4.11 -20.07
N VAL A 50 5.16 2.92 -19.55
CA VAL A 50 6.31 2.12 -20.02
C VAL A 50 5.88 1.00 -20.97
N ARG A 51 4.60 0.62 -21.02
CA ARG A 51 4.16 -0.51 -21.86
C ARG A 51 4.56 -0.30 -23.33
N PRO A 52 5.17 -1.32 -23.98
CA PRO A 52 5.48 -1.24 -25.39
C PRO A 52 4.18 -1.28 -26.21
N LYS A 53 4.03 -0.31 -27.11
CA LYS A 53 2.88 -0.15 -28.04
C LYS A 53 2.65 -1.34 -28.99
N ASN A 54 3.53 -2.34 -28.98
CA ASN A 54 3.69 -3.33 -30.04
C ASN A 54 3.32 -4.75 -29.63
N ALA A 55 2.77 -4.97 -28.43
CA ALA A 55 2.38 -6.32 -27.97
C ALA A 55 1.28 -6.99 -28.82
N ARG A 56 0.68 -6.26 -29.78
CA ARG A 56 -0.25 -6.79 -30.79
C ARG A 56 0.37 -7.03 -32.18
N GLY A 57 1.70 -6.95 -32.33
CA GLY A 57 2.35 -6.92 -33.65
C GLY A 57 2.91 -8.23 -34.21
N THR A 58 3.08 -9.30 -33.41
CA THR A 58 3.90 -10.45 -33.85
C THR A 58 3.10 -11.72 -34.16
N ALA A 59 1.84 -11.83 -33.73
CA ALA A 59 1.04 -13.02 -33.99
C ALA A 59 0.51 -13.14 -35.44
N GLY A 60 0.56 -12.07 -36.23
CA GLY A 60 -0.04 -12.03 -37.58
C GLY A 60 0.93 -11.95 -38.76
N ARG A 61 2.24 -11.88 -38.53
CA ARG A 61 3.22 -11.52 -39.59
C ARG A 61 4.23 -12.62 -39.94
N ALA A 62 4.12 -13.79 -39.32
CA ALA A 62 5.05 -14.90 -39.52
C ALA A 62 4.74 -15.79 -40.75
N ILE A 63 3.60 -15.60 -41.46
CA ILE A 63 3.14 -16.53 -42.52
C ILE A 63 2.92 -15.83 -43.88
N THR A 64 3.74 -14.85 -44.27
CA THR A 64 3.60 -14.21 -45.60
C THR A 64 4.88 -14.05 -46.42
N LYS A 65 5.94 -14.79 -46.12
CA LYS A 65 7.04 -14.99 -47.09
C LYS A 65 7.31 -16.46 -47.31
N ILE A 66 6.75 -17.00 -48.39
CA ILE A 66 7.21 -18.23 -49.02
C ILE A 66 7.75 -17.79 -50.39
N ASN A 67 9.03 -18.06 -50.63
CA ASN A 67 9.70 -17.94 -51.92
C ASN A 67 9.74 -19.31 -52.58
#